data_AF-C5BTH5-F1
#
_entry.id   AF-C5BTH5-F1
#
_cell.length_a   1.000
_cell.length_b   1.000
_cell.length_c   1.000
_cell.angle_alpha   90.00
_cell.angle_beta   90.00
_cell.angle_gamma   90.00
#
_symmetry.space_group_name_H-M   'P 1'
#
loop_
_entity.id
_entity.type
_entity.pdbx_description
1 polymer ?
#
loop_
_entity_poly.entity_id
_entity_poly.type
_entity_poly.pdbx_seq_one_letter_code
_entity_poly.pdbx_strand_id
1 'polypeptide(L)'
;MKFGCCLIALLWLSGCASNTYVYGTQGRDAIDGEGPRTINPIIVGEPHRFLDASDWIWPGSLLAKLVLWNKKVDSHEVSAETIDVLAEYLERNELDDVQVLVNTYKPGVQWSRTFRNREIGGFWRFTLGIFNAVGYTILPGRFFGGDHFNPYSNTISIYSDIPSVLLHEGGHAKDFNSRKYKGIYSAIYGIPGVALYHEAVASNEALSYLHDNCDLSQEKSAYHALHPAYGTYVGGTFGYVVPVTYLTAAFALPGHVTGAVAASKAELKPGCTPETESSAAVETEANPMPASSQAQSNSF
;
A
#
# COMPACT_ATOMS: atom_id res chain seq x y z
N MET A 1 1.00 34.23 10.59
CA MET A 1 1.64 34.01 9.26
C MET A 1 2.77 32.99 9.26
N LYS A 2 3.58 32.82 10.32
CA LYS A 2 4.72 31.85 10.29
C LYS A 2 4.32 30.36 10.32
N PHE A 3 3.20 29.99 10.93
CA PHE A 3 2.74 28.59 10.99
C PHE A 3 2.25 28.01 9.66
N GLY A 4 1.67 28.85 8.78
CA GLY A 4 1.14 28.38 7.49
C GLY A 4 2.22 27.96 6.48
N CYS A 5 3.39 28.59 6.52
CA CYS A 5 4.51 28.25 5.62
C CYS A 5 5.16 26.90 5.96
N CYS A 6 5.29 26.54 7.25
CA CYS A 6 5.77 25.22 7.64
C CYS A 6 4.82 24.09 7.22
N LEU A 7 3.51 24.37 7.17
CA LEU A 7 2.49 23.37 6.85
C LEU A 7 2.58 22.90 5.39
N ILE A 8 2.77 23.85 4.47
CA ILE A 8 2.98 23.54 3.06
C ILE A 8 4.31 22.79 2.88
N ALA A 9 5.37 23.21 3.59
CA ALA A 9 6.68 22.56 3.50
C ALA A 9 6.66 21.07 3.89
N LEU A 10 5.87 20.69 4.90
CA LEU A 10 5.73 19.28 5.31
C LEU A 10 5.06 18.41 4.25
N LEU A 11 4.18 18.97 3.43
CA LEU A 11 3.48 18.24 2.36
C LEU A 11 4.36 18.02 1.11
N TRP A 12 5.48 18.73 1.01
CA TRP A 12 6.53 18.42 0.03
C TRP A 12 7.44 17.27 0.48
N LEU A 13 7.25 16.75 1.70
CA LEU A 13 8.00 15.61 2.21
C LEU A 13 7.36 14.26 1.86
N SER A 14 6.23 14.21 1.14
CA SER A 14 5.54 12.96 0.74
C SER A 14 6.32 12.07 -0.23
N GLY A 15 7.62 12.33 -0.43
CA GLY A 15 8.48 11.66 -1.39
C GLY A 15 8.44 12.31 -2.77
N CYS A 16 9.56 12.20 -3.49
CA CYS A 16 9.66 12.46 -4.93
C CYS A 16 10.46 11.29 -5.50
N ALA A 17 10.18 10.85 -6.73
CA ALA A 17 11.01 9.83 -7.34
C ALA A 17 12.48 10.24 -7.34
N SER A 18 13.36 9.33 -6.92
CA SER A 18 14.82 9.51 -6.99
C SER A 18 15.37 8.88 -8.27
N ASN A 19 16.46 9.44 -8.81
CA ASN A 19 17.07 8.98 -10.05
C ASN A 19 17.82 7.63 -9.93
N THR A 20 17.94 7.07 -8.72
CA THR A 20 18.69 5.83 -8.49
C THR A 20 17.95 4.98 -7.48
N TYR A 21 17.20 4.01 -7.98
CA TYR A 21 16.60 2.98 -7.14
C TYR A 21 17.62 1.92 -6.77
N VAL A 22 17.57 1.48 -5.52
CA VAL A 22 18.46 0.42 -5.02
C VAL A 22 17.61 -0.80 -4.74
N TYR A 23 17.81 -1.87 -5.51
CA TYR A 23 17.16 -3.15 -5.29
C TYR A 23 17.74 -3.90 -4.08
N GLY A 24 16.93 -4.80 -3.53
CA GLY A 24 17.28 -5.62 -2.39
C GLY A 24 17.15 -4.91 -1.03
N THR A 25 17.34 -5.67 0.03
CA THR A 25 17.46 -5.15 1.40
C THR A 25 18.94 -5.04 1.76
N GLN A 26 19.59 -3.94 1.39
CA GLN A 26 21.00 -3.73 1.76
C GLN A 26 21.14 -3.80 3.29
N GLY A 27 21.89 -4.79 3.80
CA GLY A 27 22.18 -4.91 5.22
C GLY A 27 21.09 -5.61 6.05
N ARG A 28 20.59 -6.78 5.61
CA ARG A 28 19.96 -7.75 6.53
C ARG A 28 20.97 -8.22 7.58
N ASP A 29 21.24 -7.36 8.56
CA ASP A 29 21.81 -7.74 9.84
C ASP A 29 20.66 -8.36 10.64
N ALA A 30 20.27 -9.59 10.31
CA ALA A 30 19.48 -10.37 11.23
C ALA A 30 20.32 -10.46 12.52
N ILE A 31 19.85 -9.82 13.60
CA ILE A 31 20.51 -9.89 14.92
C ILE A 31 20.79 -11.35 15.33
N ASP A 32 20.06 -12.30 14.74
CA ASP A 32 20.08 -13.72 15.08
C ASP A 32 20.66 -14.64 13.97
N GLY A 33 21.34 -14.08 12.96
CA GLY A 33 22.02 -14.85 11.91
C GLY A 33 21.16 -15.21 10.70
N GLU A 34 21.82 -15.65 9.64
CA GLU A 34 21.25 -16.05 8.34
C GLU A 34 20.31 -17.28 8.50
N GLY A 35 19.11 -17.05 9.02
CA GLY A 35 18.04 -18.03 8.95
C GLY A 35 17.68 -18.30 7.48
N PRO A 36 17.24 -19.53 7.14
CA PRO A 36 16.82 -19.84 5.77
C PRO A 36 15.70 -18.90 5.33
N ARG A 37 15.86 -18.30 4.15
CA ARG A 37 14.83 -17.47 3.51
C ARG A 37 13.57 -18.31 3.35
N THR A 38 12.54 -17.97 4.12
CA THR A 38 11.24 -18.62 4.02
C THR A 38 10.43 -17.87 2.99
N ILE A 39 10.26 -18.43 1.80
CA ILE A 39 9.38 -17.86 0.78
C ILE A 39 7.95 -17.95 1.31
N ASN A 40 7.33 -16.81 1.58
CA ASN A 40 5.96 -16.74 2.05
C ASN A 40 5.02 -16.51 0.86
N PRO A 41 4.02 -17.37 0.64
CA PRO A 41 3.08 -17.19 -0.45
C PRO A 41 2.18 -15.99 -0.18
N ILE A 42 1.77 -15.29 -1.23
CA ILE A 42 0.66 -14.32 -1.17
C ILE A 42 -0.63 -15.11 -0.92
N ILE A 43 -1.36 -14.77 0.14
CA ILE A 43 -2.61 -15.43 0.50
C ILE A 43 -3.76 -14.51 0.12
N VAL A 44 -4.55 -14.92 -0.86
CA VAL A 44 -5.78 -14.24 -1.27
C VAL A 44 -6.98 -14.86 -0.55
N GLY A 45 -7.87 -14.02 -0.03
CA GLY A 45 -9.10 -14.43 0.64
C GLY A 45 -10.19 -14.81 -0.35
N GLU A 46 -11.01 -15.80 0.02
CA GLU A 46 -12.22 -16.09 -0.73
C GLU A 46 -13.22 -14.92 -0.63
N PRO A 47 -13.95 -14.59 -1.71
CA PRO A 47 -14.96 -13.54 -1.69
C PRO A 47 -16.02 -13.77 -0.60
N HIS A 48 -16.37 -12.72 0.14
CA HIS A 48 -17.34 -12.77 1.23
C HIS A 48 -18.25 -11.54 1.21
N ARG A 49 -19.48 -11.74 0.71
CA ARG A 49 -20.45 -10.67 0.41
C ARG A 49 -20.66 -9.65 1.53
N PHE A 50 -20.71 -10.07 2.80
CA PHE A 50 -20.94 -9.12 3.90
C PHE A 50 -19.67 -8.36 4.31
N LEU A 51 -18.51 -9.03 4.25
CA LEU A 51 -17.26 -8.40 4.70
C LEU A 51 -16.74 -7.47 3.61
N ASP A 52 -16.85 -7.88 2.36
CA ASP A 52 -16.34 -7.10 1.24
C ASP A 52 -17.29 -5.94 0.87
N ALA A 53 -18.60 -6.04 1.20
CA ALA A 53 -19.55 -4.92 1.10
C ALA A 53 -19.33 -3.82 2.15
N SER A 54 -18.36 -3.99 3.06
CA SER A 54 -17.98 -2.91 3.97
C SER A 54 -17.44 -1.70 3.21
N ASP A 55 -16.95 -1.88 1.98
CA ASP A 55 -16.51 -0.83 1.07
C ASP A 55 -17.54 0.31 0.89
N TRP A 56 -18.85 -0.02 0.96
CA TRP A 56 -19.98 0.91 0.88
C TRP A 56 -20.70 1.13 2.20
N ILE A 57 -20.73 0.12 3.08
CA ILE A 57 -21.52 0.18 4.32
C ILE A 57 -20.76 0.89 5.44
N TRP A 58 -19.44 0.76 5.49
CA TRP A 58 -18.61 1.37 6.52
C TRP A 58 -18.34 2.85 6.20
N PRO A 59 -18.75 3.81 7.05
CA PRO A 59 -18.54 5.23 6.78
C PRO A 59 -17.08 5.63 6.63
N GLY A 60 -16.16 4.91 7.27
CA GLY A 60 -14.72 5.15 7.14
C GLY A 60 -14.22 4.86 5.72
N SER A 61 -14.67 3.77 5.11
CA SER A 61 -14.29 3.40 3.74
C SER A 61 -14.84 4.42 2.72
N LEU A 62 -16.11 4.81 2.88
CA LEU A 62 -16.73 5.84 2.03
C LEU A 62 -16.00 7.19 2.16
N LEU A 63 -15.65 7.58 3.38
CA LEU A 63 -14.92 8.81 3.64
C LEU A 63 -13.51 8.75 3.02
N ALA A 64 -12.80 7.63 3.13
CA ALA A 64 -11.48 7.46 2.52
C ALA A 64 -11.54 7.61 0.98
N LYS A 65 -12.51 6.95 0.33
CA LYS A 65 -12.76 7.09 -1.12
C LYS A 65 -13.04 8.54 -1.52
N LEU A 66 -13.81 9.26 -0.70
CA LEU A 66 -14.14 10.68 -0.94
C LEU A 66 -12.92 11.59 -0.75
N VAL A 67 -12.19 11.43 0.35
CA VAL A 67 -11.03 12.25 0.72
C VAL A 67 -9.88 12.05 -0.27
N LEU A 68 -9.68 10.83 -0.74
CA LEU A 68 -8.61 10.48 -1.68
C LEU A 68 -9.05 10.55 -3.16
N TRP A 69 -10.32 10.89 -3.44
CA TRP A 69 -10.90 10.90 -4.79
C TRP A 69 -10.66 9.61 -5.60
N ASN A 70 -10.62 8.47 -4.91
CA ASN A 70 -10.34 7.20 -5.56
C ASN A 70 -11.27 6.10 -5.03
N LYS A 71 -12.09 5.54 -5.91
CA LYS A 71 -13.07 4.49 -5.58
C LYS A 71 -12.43 3.13 -5.29
N LYS A 72 -11.18 2.93 -5.69
CA LYS A 72 -10.43 1.69 -5.49
C LYS A 72 -9.83 1.56 -4.08
N VAL A 73 -9.87 2.62 -3.29
CA VAL A 73 -9.47 2.59 -1.88
C VAL A 73 -10.47 1.75 -1.10
N ASP A 74 -9.99 0.75 -0.36
CA ASP A 74 -10.80 -0.18 0.41
C ASP A 74 -11.95 -0.77 -0.43
N SER A 75 -11.68 -1.13 -1.69
CA SER A 75 -12.69 -1.74 -2.57
C SER A 75 -12.96 -3.19 -2.20
N HIS A 76 -12.03 -3.85 -1.50
CA HIS A 76 -12.05 -5.29 -1.25
C HIS A 76 -12.14 -6.13 -2.55
N GLU A 77 -11.81 -5.54 -3.69
CA GLU A 77 -11.75 -6.15 -5.01
C GLU A 77 -10.37 -5.83 -5.61
N VAL A 78 -9.36 -6.60 -5.21
CA VAL A 78 -7.97 -6.40 -5.63
C VAL A 78 -7.70 -7.24 -6.87
N SER A 79 -7.29 -6.58 -7.96
CA SER A 79 -7.04 -7.23 -9.24
C SER A 79 -5.75 -8.06 -9.23
N ALA A 80 -5.65 -9.03 -10.14
CA ALA A 80 -4.45 -9.87 -10.26
C ALA A 80 -3.24 -9.01 -10.67
N GLU A 81 -3.45 -8.04 -11.55
CA GLU A 81 -2.45 -7.11 -12.03
C GLU A 81 -1.85 -6.28 -10.88
N THR A 82 -2.69 -5.77 -9.98
CA THR A 82 -2.24 -5.06 -8.78
C THR A 82 -1.43 -5.96 -7.85
N ILE A 83 -1.83 -7.23 -7.67
CA ILE A 83 -1.09 -8.22 -6.87
C ILE A 83 0.26 -8.53 -7.51
N ASP A 84 0.31 -8.69 -8.83
CA ASP A 84 1.52 -9.01 -9.58
C ASP A 84 2.57 -7.89 -9.45
N VAL A 85 2.14 -6.62 -9.47
CA VAL A 85 3.03 -5.47 -9.21
C VAL A 85 3.71 -5.58 -7.84
N LEU A 86 2.95 -5.96 -6.79
CA LEU A 86 3.52 -6.17 -5.46
C LEU A 86 4.42 -7.39 -5.42
N ALA A 87 4.02 -8.50 -6.04
CA ALA A 87 4.80 -9.73 -6.07
C ALA A 87 6.18 -9.49 -6.70
N GLU A 88 6.19 -8.82 -7.85
CA GLU A 88 7.43 -8.44 -8.55
C GLU A 88 8.28 -7.49 -7.71
N TYR A 89 7.66 -6.50 -7.05
CA TYR A 89 8.39 -5.61 -6.15
C TYR A 89 9.07 -6.37 -5.01
N LEU A 90 8.35 -7.29 -4.36
CA LEU A 90 8.89 -8.08 -3.24
C LEU A 90 10.03 -8.99 -3.70
N GLU A 91 9.89 -9.66 -4.85
CA GLU A 91 10.92 -10.51 -5.44
C GLU A 91 12.18 -9.69 -5.75
N ARG A 92 12.04 -8.59 -6.50
CA ARG A 92 13.18 -7.72 -6.88
C ARG A 92 13.85 -7.05 -5.68
N ASN A 93 13.17 -6.95 -4.55
CA ASN A 93 13.73 -6.41 -3.31
C ASN A 93 14.14 -7.47 -2.29
N GLU A 94 14.15 -8.76 -2.67
CA GLU A 94 14.53 -9.89 -1.82
C GLU A 94 13.70 -9.98 -0.53
N LEU A 95 12.42 -9.62 -0.59
CA LEU A 95 11.48 -9.57 0.54
C LEU A 95 10.66 -10.86 0.69
N ASP A 96 11.27 -12.01 0.37
CA ASP A 96 10.61 -13.32 0.32
C ASP A 96 9.93 -13.73 1.63
N ASP A 97 10.42 -13.23 2.76
CA ASP A 97 9.94 -13.54 4.11
C ASP A 97 8.77 -12.63 4.57
N VAL A 98 8.36 -11.65 3.76
CA VAL A 98 7.16 -10.85 4.01
C VAL A 98 5.92 -11.67 3.68
N GLN A 99 4.99 -11.79 4.61
CA GLN A 99 3.67 -12.37 4.32
C GLN A 99 2.78 -11.31 3.69
N VAL A 100 2.10 -11.63 2.60
CA VAL A 100 1.05 -10.76 2.04
C VAL A 100 -0.32 -11.42 2.25
N LEU A 101 -1.27 -10.64 2.74
CA LEU A 101 -2.64 -11.04 3.04
C LEU A 101 -3.60 -10.14 2.26
N VAL A 102 -4.21 -10.64 1.20
CA VAL A 102 -5.13 -9.87 0.35
C VAL A 102 -6.57 -10.25 0.69
N ASN A 103 -7.37 -9.30 1.19
CA ASN A 103 -8.76 -9.54 1.60
C ASN A 103 -8.95 -10.74 2.54
N THR A 104 -7.99 -10.97 3.45
CA THR A 104 -8.07 -12.06 4.43
C THR A 104 -8.24 -11.54 5.85
N TYR A 105 -8.84 -12.38 6.69
CA TYR A 105 -8.79 -12.23 8.14
C TYR A 105 -8.25 -13.54 8.74
N LYS A 106 -6.95 -13.55 9.07
CA LYS A 106 -6.24 -14.72 9.59
C LYS A 106 -5.49 -14.40 10.89
N PRO A 107 -6.21 -14.17 12.01
CA PRO A 107 -5.58 -13.80 13.29
C PRO A 107 -4.56 -14.85 13.75
N GLY A 108 -4.83 -16.14 13.57
CA GLY A 108 -3.89 -17.20 13.92
C GLY A 108 -2.54 -17.11 13.20
N VAL A 109 -2.54 -16.66 11.93
CA VAL A 109 -1.31 -16.39 11.18
C VAL A 109 -0.56 -15.20 11.78
N GLN A 110 -1.26 -14.10 12.07
CA GLN A 110 -0.67 -12.92 12.71
C GLN A 110 -0.02 -13.27 14.06
N TRP A 111 -0.73 -13.97 14.95
CA TRP A 111 -0.19 -14.40 16.24
C TRP A 111 1.03 -15.30 16.07
N SER A 112 0.94 -16.33 15.22
CA SER A 112 2.04 -17.26 14.96
C SER A 112 3.28 -16.52 14.45
N ARG A 113 3.11 -15.61 13.48
CA ARG A 113 4.21 -14.82 12.91
C ARG A 113 4.78 -13.85 13.93
N THR A 114 3.96 -13.12 14.68
CA THR A 114 4.44 -12.25 15.76
C THR A 114 5.29 -13.02 16.76
N PHE A 115 4.88 -14.22 17.20
CA PHE A 115 5.67 -15.00 18.16
C PHE A 115 6.94 -15.62 17.56
N ARG A 116 6.94 -15.92 16.26
CA ARG A 116 8.07 -16.54 15.53
C ARG A 116 9.05 -15.52 14.96
N ASN A 117 8.67 -14.26 14.79
CA ASN A 117 9.53 -13.20 14.27
C ASN A 117 10.68 -12.94 15.25
N ARG A 118 11.87 -13.49 14.96
CA ARG A 118 13.07 -13.34 15.80
C ARG A 118 13.84 -12.06 15.52
N GLU A 119 13.58 -11.41 14.37
CA GLU A 119 14.23 -10.16 14.00
C GLU A 119 13.75 -8.97 14.86
N ILE A 120 12.57 -9.11 15.48
CA ILE A 120 12.08 -8.19 16.51
C ILE A 120 12.48 -8.72 17.88
N GLY A 121 13.30 -7.96 18.59
CA GLY A 121 13.74 -8.28 19.95
C GLY A 121 12.56 -8.61 20.89
N GLY A 122 12.77 -9.59 21.77
CA GLY A 122 11.70 -10.20 22.57
C GLY A 122 10.84 -9.19 23.35
N PHE A 123 11.43 -8.14 23.90
CA PHE A 123 10.70 -7.08 24.61
C PHE A 123 9.62 -6.44 23.72
N TRP A 124 9.99 -5.97 22.52
CA TRP A 124 9.07 -5.32 21.58
C TRP A 124 8.02 -6.28 21.04
N ARG A 125 8.45 -7.51 20.76
CA ARG A 125 7.59 -8.58 20.26
C ARG A 125 6.48 -8.97 21.24
N PHE A 126 6.80 -9.10 22.53
CA PHE A 126 5.86 -9.50 23.56
C PHE A 126 5.10 -8.32 24.22
N THR A 127 5.38 -7.09 23.80
CA THR A 127 4.63 -5.90 24.25
C THR A 127 3.82 -5.34 23.08
N LEU A 128 4.42 -4.45 22.29
CA LEU A 128 3.78 -3.80 21.15
C LEU A 128 3.33 -4.80 20.08
N GLY A 129 4.08 -5.88 19.86
CA GLY A 129 3.68 -6.96 18.96
C GLY A 129 2.40 -7.68 19.40
N ILE A 130 2.23 -7.95 20.71
CA ILE A 130 0.99 -8.52 21.25
C ILE A 130 -0.16 -7.52 21.12
N PHE A 131 0.05 -6.24 21.46
CA PHE A 131 -0.98 -5.21 21.29
C PHE A 131 -1.44 -5.11 19.84
N ASN A 132 -0.51 -5.17 18.88
CA ASN A 132 -0.85 -5.13 17.47
C ASN A 132 -1.62 -6.40 17.02
N ALA A 133 -1.19 -7.60 17.46
CA ALA A 133 -1.91 -8.85 17.15
C ALA A 133 -3.33 -8.89 17.75
N VAL A 134 -3.51 -8.35 18.96
CA VAL A 134 -4.84 -8.16 19.58
C VAL A 134 -5.66 -7.17 18.76
N GLY A 135 -5.08 -6.03 18.38
CA GLY A 135 -5.72 -5.03 17.53
C GLY A 135 -6.23 -5.63 16.23
N TYR A 136 -5.38 -6.35 15.48
CA TYR A 136 -5.78 -7.08 14.28
C TYR A 136 -6.92 -8.07 14.55
N THR A 137 -6.88 -8.78 15.69
CA THR A 137 -7.90 -9.77 16.03
C THR A 137 -9.25 -9.11 16.31
N ILE A 138 -9.30 -7.99 17.03
CA ILE A 138 -10.55 -7.35 17.43
C ILE A 138 -11.11 -6.45 16.32
N LEU A 139 -10.22 -5.84 15.53
CA LEU A 139 -10.55 -4.93 14.44
C LEU A 139 -10.12 -5.56 13.10
N PRO A 140 -10.97 -6.44 12.51
CA PRO A 140 -10.64 -7.09 11.25
C PRO A 140 -10.50 -6.04 10.15
N GLY A 141 -9.26 -5.85 9.65
CA GLY A 141 -9.00 -4.95 8.53
C GLY A 141 -9.82 -5.32 7.29
N ARG A 142 -10.17 -6.60 7.11
CA ARG A 142 -11.09 -7.04 6.06
C ARG A 142 -12.45 -6.33 6.10
N PHE A 143 -12.92 -5.87 7.27
CA PHE A 143 -14.13 -5.07 7.38
C PHE A 143 -13.83 -3.57 7.40
N PHE A 144 -12.82 -3.14 8.16
CA PHE A 144 -12.56 -1.71 8.37
C PHE A 144 -11.75 -1.03 7.27
N GLY A 145 -11.13 -1.81 6.37
CA GLY A 145 -10.18 -1.32 5.39
C GLY A 145 -8.82 -0.98 6.00
N GLY A 146 -8.04 -0.20 5.26
CA GLY A 146 -6.72 0.28 5.63
C GLY A 146 -5.63 -0.74 5.28
N ASP A 147 -5.08 -0.59 4.08
CA ASP A 147 -3.82 -1.24 3.72
C ASP A 147 -2.74 -0.85 4.74
N HIS A 148 -1.95 -1.83 5.18
CA HIS A 148 -0.86 -1.55 6.11
C HIS A 148 0.16 -2.69 6.17
N PHE A 149 1.40 -2.31 6.44
CA PHE A 149 2.45 -3.18 6.89
C PHE A 149 2.50 -3.26 8.42
N ASN A 150 2.60 -4.48 8.93
CA ASN A 150 2.83 -4.76 10.34
C ASN A 150 4.29 -5.22 10.56
N PRO A 151 5.15 -4.39 11.16
CA PRO A 151 6.55 -4.75 11.36
C PRO A 151 6.75 -5.83 12.42
N TYR A 152 5.79 -6.08 13.32
CA TYR A 152 5.92 -7.09 14.37
C TYR A 152 5.70 -8.50 13.85
N SER A 153 4.82 -8.68 12.87
CA SER A 153 4.57 -9.97 12.22
C SER A 153 5.19 -10.09 10.82
N ASN A 154 5.90 -9.05 10.36
CA ASN A 154 6.42 -8.91 9.00
C ASN A 154 5.34 -9.28 7.96
N THR A 155 4.20 -8.59 8.02
CA THR A 155 3.02 -8.90 7.19
C THR A 155 2.40 -7.66 6.59
N ILE A 156 2.12 -7.69 5.30
CA ILE A 156 1.33 -6.70 4.57
C ILE A 156 -0.12 -7.18 4.51
N SER A 157 -1.07 -6.32 4.87
CA SER A 157 -2.50 -6.55 4.68
C SER A 157 -3.02 -5.60 3.60
N ILE A 158 -3.67 -6.15 2.57
CA ILE A 158 -4.16 -5.41 1.40
C ILE A 158 -5.68 -5.54 1.26
N TYR A 159 -6.33 -4.41 0.98
CA TYR A 159 -7.75 -4.20 0.79
C TYR A 159 -8.08 -3.22 -0.36
N SER A 160 -7.11 -2.43 -0.84
CA SER A 160 -7.29 -1.51 -1.98
C SER A 160 -6.72 -2.07 -3.29
N ASP A 161 -7.37 -1.72 -4.41
CA ASP A 161 -6.87 -2.03 -5.76
C ASP A 161 -6.06 -0.87 -6.35
N ILE A 162 -4.96 -0.50 -5.70
CA ILE A 162 -4.12 0.63 -6.13
C ILE A 162 -2.66 0.20 -6.10
N PRO A 163 -2.02 -0.06 -7.25
CA PRO A 163 -0.63 -0.55 -7.29
C PRO A 163 0.34 0.28 -6.46
N SER A 164 0.26 1.61 -6.53
CA SER A 164 1.14 2.48 -5.75
C SER A 164 0.97 2.36 -4.24
N VAL A 165 -0.23 2.03 -3.74
CA VAL A 165 -0.48 1.79 -2.31
C VAL A 165 0.13 0.46 -1.89
N LEU A 166 0.01 -0.58 -2.71
CA LEU A 166 0.69 -1.85 -2.43
C LEU A 166 2.21 -1.68 -2.43
N LEU A 167 2.76 -0.96 -3.40
CA LEU A 167 4.19 -0.61 -3.45
C LEU A 167 4.62 0.22 -2.24
N HIS A 168 3.76 1.11 -1.73
CA HIS A 168 4.00 1.85 -0.49
C HIS A 168 4.11 0.91 0.71
N GLU A 169 3.21 -0.06 0.85
CA GLU A 169 3.32 -1.09 1.91
C GLU A 169 4.55 -1.99 1.73
N GLY A 170 4.92 -2.30 0.48
CA GLY A 170 6.19 -2.94 0.15
C GLY A 170 7.39 -2.09 0.54
N GLY A 171 7.32 -0.77 0.37
CA GLY A 171 8.31 0.21 0.80
C GLY A 171 8.50 0.22 2.31
N HIS A 172 7.41 0.16 3.09
CA HIS A 172 7.49 -0.07 4.53
C HIS A 172 8.20 -1.38 4.83
N ALA A 173 7.80 -2.48 4.20
CA ALA A 173 8.45 -3.77 4.41
C ALA A 173 9.96 -3.72 4.11
N LYS A 174 10.38 -3.08 3.01
CA LYS A 174 11.78 -2.88 2.67
C LYS A 174 12.54 -2.05 3.70
N ASP A 175 11.95 -0.92 4.08
CA ASP A 175 12.52 0.01 5.05
C ASP A 175 12.80 -0.70 6.37
N PHE A 176 11.78 -1.33 6.94
CA PHE A 176 11.89 -2.07 8.20
C PHE A 176 12.87 -3.25 8.11
N ASN A 177 12.89 -3.97 6.98
CA ASN A 177 13.78 -5.12 6.81
C ASN A 177 15.25 -4.75 6.64
N SER A 178 15.56 -3.51 6.23
CA SER A 178 16.92 -2.98 6.15
C SER A 178 17.50 -2.49 7.49
N ARG A 179 16.69 -2.45 8.57
CA ARG A 179 17.13 -1.85 9.84
C ARG A 179 17.83 -2.85 10.74
N LYS A 180 18.97 -2.44 11.30
CA LYS A 180 19.68 -3.20 12.33
C LYS A 180 18.87 -3.40 13.62
N TYR A 181 18.18 -2.35 14.08
CA TYR A 181 17.39 -2.39 15.33
C TYR A 181 15.88 -2.36 15.03
N LYS A 182 15.38 -3.36 14.29
CA LYS A 182 13.99 -3.42 13.82
C LYS A 182 12.98 -3.15 14.94
N GLY A 183 13.12 -3.78 16.10
CA GLY A 183 12.17 -3.59 17.21
C GLY A 183 12.09 -2.16 17.77
N ILE A 184 13.22 -1.45 17.88
CA ILE A 184 13.21 -0.04 18.31
C ILE A 184 12.58 0.83 17.21
N TYR A 185 12.96 0.57 15.96
CA TYR A 185 12.41 1.27 14.79
C TYR A 185 10.88 1.10 14.70
N SER A 186 10.36 -0.11 14.94
CA SER A 186 8.92 -0.39 15.04
C SER A 186 8.22 0.28 16.21
N ALA A 187 8.92 0.45 17.33
CA ALA A 187 8.33 1.13 18.48
C ALA A 187 8.18 2.64 18.23
N ILE A 188 9.19 3.28 17.64
CA ILE A 188 9.16 4.72 17.37
C ILE A 188 8.24 5.08 16.21
N TYR A 189 7.96 4.15 15.29
CA TYR A 189 6.98 4.33 14.22
C TYR A 189 5.60 4.76 14.74
N GLY A 190 5.19 4.26 15.91
CA GLY A 190 3.91 4.63 16.54
C GLY A 190 3.89 6.02 17.19
N ILE A 191 5.01 6.76 17.22
CA ILE A 191 5.07 8.10 17.83
C ILE A 191 4.55 9.13 16.82
N PRO A 192 3.57 9.98 17.19
CA PRO A 192 3.08 11.05 16.33
C PRO A 192 4.21 11.92 15.78
N GLY A 193 4.17 12.22 14.49
CA GLY A 193 5.22 12.97 13.78
C GLY A 193 6.39 12.11 13.29
N VAL A 194 6.80 11.06 14.02
CA VAL A 194 7.79 10.08 13.51
C VAL A 194 7.17 9.25 12.40
N ALA A 195 5.90 8.85 12.54
CA ALA A 195 5.15 8.16 11.49
C ALA A 195 5.26 8.87 10.12
N LEU A 196 5.22 10.21 10.09
CA LEU A 196 5.35 10.99 8.84
C LEU A 196 6.66 10.70 8.11
N TYR A 197 7.77 10.53 8.82
CA TYR A 197 9.03 10.15 8.20
C TYR A 197 8.93 8.78 7.53
N HIS A 198 8.33 7.79 8.19
CA HIS A 198 8.17 6.45 7.62
C HIS A 198 7.23 6.45 6.41
N GLU A 199 6.11 7.18 6.48
CA GLU A 199 5.19 7.32 5.33
C GLU A 199 5.87 8.00 4.14
N ALA A 200 6.74 9.00 4.39
CA ALA A 200 7.54 9.65 3.36
C ALA A 200 8.55 8.69 2.72
N VAL A 201 9.24 7.88 3.53
CA VAL A 201 10.19 6.86 3.04
C VAL A 201 9.49 5.83 2.16
N ALA A 202 8.36 5.28 2.63
CA ALA A 202 7.57 4.32 1.87
C ALA A 202 7.01 4.90 0.56
N SER A 203 6.53 6.14 0.58
CA SER A 203 6.04 6.82 -0.63
C SER A 203 7.17 7.06 -1.64
N ASN A 204 8.35 7.46 -1.14
CA ASN A 204 9.54 7.64 -1.96
C ASN A 204 10.03 6.33 -2.58
N GLU A 205 9.97 5.22 -1.84
CA GLU A 205 10.29 3.88 -2.35
C GLU A 205 9.36 3.47 -3.49
N ALA A 206 8.05 3.66 -3.33
CA ALA A 206 7.07 3.37 -4.38
C ALA A 206 7.30 4.22 -5.64
N LEU A 207 7.44 5.54 -5.48
CA LEU A 207 7.69 6.47 -6.59
C LEU A 207 9.01 6.18 -7.31
N SER A 208 10.09 5.95 -6.56
CA SER A 208 11.40 5.66 -7.13
C SER A 208 11.42 4.32 -7.86
N TYR A 209 10.70 3.30 -7.36
CA TYR A 209 10.57 2.02 -8.04
C TYR A 209 9.87 2.17 -9.40
N LEU A 210 8.74 2.89 -9.45
CA LEU A 210 8.00 3.13 -10.69
C LEU A 210 8.84 3.92 -11.70
N HIS A 211 9.54 4.95 -11.23
CA HIS A 211 10.45 5.75 -12.05
C HIS A 211 11.59 4.92 -12.64
N ASP A 212 12.19 4.03 -11.85
CA ASP A 212 13.29 3.17 -12.28
C ASP A 212 12.85 2.13 -13.32
N ASN A 213 11.61 1.65 -13.20
CA ASN A 213 10.99 0.69 -14.12
C ASN A 213 10.37 1.34 -15.36
N CYS A 214 10.64 2.63 -15.63
CA CYS A 214 10.13 3.35 -16.80
C CYS A 214 8.61 3.49 -16.88
N ASP A 215 7.88 3.32 -15.77
CA ASP A 215 6.42 3.35 -15.77
C ASP A 215 5.90 4.75 -15.37
N LEU A 216 6.00 5.69 -16.30
CA LEU A 216 5.57 7.08 -16.06
C LEU A 216 4.05 7.19 -15.79
N SER A 217 3.24 6.30 -16.37
CA SER A 217 1.79 6.30 -16.19
C SER A 217 1.42 5.94 -14.75
N GLN A 218 2.01 4.87 -14.22
CA GLN A 218 1.83 4.49 -12.82
C GLN A 218 2.53 5.49 -11.88
N GLU A 219 3.69 6.05 -12.23
CA GLU A 219 4.35 7.09 -11.42
C GLU A 219 3.44 8.31 -11.22
N LYS A 220 2.81 8.81 -12.30
CA LYS A 220 1.83 9.92 -12.22
C LYS A 220 0.61 9.55 -11.39
N SER A 221 0.09 8.35 -11.59
CA SER A 221 -1.02 7.82 -10.79
C SER A 221 -0.64 7.71 -9.30
N ALA A 222 0.60 7.33 -9.01
CA ALA A 222 1.13 7.24 -7.65
C ALA A 222 1.21 8.60 -6.97
N TYR A 223 1.66 9.66 -7.65
CA TYR A 223 1.61 11.02 -7.09
C TYR A 223 0.18 11.44 -6.71
N HIS A 224 -0.82 11.08 -7.53
CA HIS A 224 -2.22 11.37 -7.24
C HIS A 224 -2.81 10.55 -6.09
N ALA A 225 -2.25 9.38 -5.76
CA ALA A 225 -2.71 8.56 -4.65
C ALA A 225 -1.96 8.86 -3.34
N LEU A 226 -0.62 8.89 -3.39
CA LEU A 226 0.25 8.91 -2.22
C LEU A 226 0.35 10.29 -1.57
N HIS A 227 0.36 11.38 -2.36
CA HIS A 227 0.42 12.73 -1.78
C HIS A 227 -0.82 13.11 -0.95
N PRO A 228 -2.07 12.92 -1.43
CA PRO A 228 -3.23 13.17 -0.59
C PRO A 228 -3.32 12.22 0.61
N ALA A 229 -2.92 10.95 0.45
CA ALA A 229 -2.81 10.02 1.58
C ALA A 229 -1.81 10.53 2.64
N TYR A 230 -0.63 10.99 2.21
CA TYR A 230 0.35 11.63 3.08
C TYR A 230 -0.21 12.85 3.81
N GLY A 231 -1.00 13.66 3.10
CA GLY A 231 -1.74 14.78 3.69
C GLY A 231 -2.63 14.34 4.86
N THR A 232 -3.31 13.20 4.76
CA THR A 232 -4.11 12.67 5.87
C THR A 232 -3.25 12.33 7.09
N TYR A 233 -2.05 11.76 6.92
CA TYR A 233 -1.15 11.49 8.05
C TYR A 233 -0.66 12.77 8.73
N VAL A 234 -0.36 13.82 7.94
CA VAL A 234 -0.01 15.15 8.48
C VAL A 234 -1.18 15.69 9.31
N GLY A 235 -2.39 15.68 8.75
CA GLY A 235 -3.59 16.14 9.46
C GLY A 235 -3.86 15.35 10.75
N GLY A 236 -3.69 14.03 10.73
CA GLY A 236 -3.83 13.16 11.90
C GLY A 236 -2.82 13.49 13.00
N THR A 237 -1.57 13.78 12.64
CA THR A 237 -0.53 14.23 13.60
C THR A 237 -0.93 15.53 14.29
N PHE A 238 -1.52 16.49 13.55
CA PHE A 238 -2.02 17.74 14.12
C PHE A 238 -3.31 17.57 14.92
N GLY A 239 -4.12 16.54 14.64
CA GLY A 239 -5.33 16.21 15.41
C GLY A 239 -5.07 15.91 16.88
N TYR A 240 -3.84 15.48 17.24
CA TYR A 240 -3.41 15.34 18.64
C TYR A 240 -3.21 16.67 19.36
N VAL A 241 -2.96 17.76 18.63
CA VAL A 241 -2.70 19.10 19.17
C VAL A 241 -3.98 19.95 19.14
N VAL A 242 -4.82 19.76 18.12
CA VAL A 242 -6.08 20.48 17.94
C VAL A 242 -7.19 19.45 17.71
N PRO A 243 -8.09 19.21 18.68
CA PRO A 243 -9.08 18.14 18.63
C PRO A 243 -10.25 18.50 17.69
N VAL A 244 -9.99 18.48 16.39
CA VAL A 244 -10.99 18.71 15.34
C VAL A 244 -10.92 17.54 14.37
N THR A 245 -11.84 16.60 14.52
CA THR A 245 -11.91 15.33 13.78
C THR A 245 -12.00 15.46 12.26
N TYR A 246 -12.41 16.63 11.74
CA TYR A 246 -12.49 16.91 10.31
C TYR A 246 -11.19 17.46 9.70
N LEU A 247 -10.19 17.79 10.51
CA LEU A 247 -8.92 18.34 10.00
C LEU A 247 -8.17 17.32 9.14
N THR A 248 -8.17 16.03 9.50
CA THR A 248 -7.48 14.99 8.73
C THR A 248 -7.87 14.99 7.25
N ALA A 249 -9.17 15.11 6.95
CA ALA A 249 -9.68 15.19 5.59
C ALA A 249 -9.26 16.49 4.89
N ALA A 250 -9.26 17.62 5.60
CA ALA A 250 -8.87 18.92 5.04
C ALA A 250 -7.39 18.95 4.60
N PHE A 251 -6.52 18.19 5.27
CA PHE A 251 -5.10 18.11 4.90
C PHE A 251 -4.83 17.24 3.66
N ALA A 252 -5.79 16.45 3.19
CA ALA A 252 -5.68 15.77 1.89
C ALA A 252 -5.72 16.77 0.72
N LEU A 253 -6.45 17.89 0.86
CA LEU A 253 -6.60 18.91 -0.19
C LEU A 253 -5.25 19.46 -0.70
N PRO A 254 -4.35 19.98 0.16
CA PRO A 254 -3.05 20.42 -0.33
C PRO A 254 -2.18 19.25 -0.82
N GLY A 255 -2.39 18.02 -0.34
CA GLY A 255 -1.76 16.82 -0.92
C GLY A 255 -2.21 16.54 -2.35
N HIS A 256 -3.49 16.69 -2.67
CA HIS A 256 -3.99 16.62 -4.05
C HIS A 256 -3.33 17.66 -4.96
N VAL A 257 -3.13 18.88 -4.44
CA VAL A 257 -2.45 19.95 -5.20
C VAL A 257 -0.99 19.59 -5.43
N THR A 258 -0.24 19.19 -4.40
CA THR A 258 1.19 18.85 -4.58
C THR A 258 1.35 17.61 -5.46
N GLY A 259 0.47 16.62 -5.34
CA GLY A 259 0.43 15.42 -6.20
C GLY A 259 0.20 15.77 -7.66
N ALA A 260 -0.77 16.65 -7.95
CA ALA A 260 -1.02 17.10 -9.32
C ALA A 260 0.16 17.89 -9.91
N VAL A 261 0.79 18.76 -9.10
CA VAL A 261 1.99 19.49 -9.54
C VAL A 261 3.15 18.53 -9.81
N ALA A 262 3.39 17.57 -8.93
CA ALA A 262 4.45 16.57 -9.09
C ALA A 262 4.21 15.69 -10.33
N ALA A 263 2.99 15.16 -10.50
CA ALA A 263 2.59 14.39 -11.68
C ALA A 263 2.75 15.18 -12.99
N SER A 264 2.46 16.48 -12.99
CA SER A 264 2.64 17.34 -14.18
C SER A 264 4.10 17.54 -14.58
N LYS A 265 5.01 17.45 -13.60
CA LYS A 265 6.46 17.62 -13.78
C LYS A 265 7.21 16.30 -13.92
N ALA A 266 6.55 15.17 -13.66
CA ALA A 266 7.14 13.85 -13.81
C ALA A 266 7.42 13.59 -15.30
N GLU A 267 8.65 13.19 -15.58
CA GLU A 267 9.16 12.88 -16.90
C GLU A 267 9.72 11.45 -16.89
N LEU A 268 9.71 10.80 -18.05
CA LEU A 268 10.33 9.48 -18.20
C LEU A 268 11.81 9.59 -17.83
N LYS A 269 12.29 8.63 -17.04
CA LYS A 269 13.71 8.49 -16.75
C LYS A 269 14.51 8.44 -18.06
N PRO A 270 15.65 9.18 -18.17
CA PRO A 270 16.47 9.13 -19.36
C PRO A 270 16.87 7.70 -19.75
N GLY A 271 16.67 7.34 -21.01
CA GLY A 271 16.92 5.99 -21.52
C GLY A 271 15.68 5.09 -21.56
N CYS A 272 14.57 5.50 -20.92
CA CYS A 272 13.28 4.86 -21.10
C CYS A 272 12.62 5.30 -22.41
N THR A 273 11.94 4.37 -23.08
CA THR A 273 11.05 4.69 -24.19
C THR A 273 9.62 4.80 -23.66
N PRO A 274 8.78 5.72 -24.17
CA PRO A 274 7.36 5.69 -23.87
C PRO A 274 6.80 4.31 -24.25
N GLU A 275 6.03 3.70 -23.36
CA GLU A 275 5.20 2.56 -23.74
C GLU A 275 4.35 3.00 -24.92
N THR A 276 4.57 2.38 -26.08
CA THR A 276 3.71 2.64 -27.24
C THR A 276 2.35 2.06 -26.85
N GLU A 277 1.28 2.85 -26.93
CA GLU A 277 -0.11 2.42 -26.71
C GLU A 277 -0.46 1.24 -27.63
N SER A 278 -0.05 0.03 -27.26
CA SER A 278 -0.20 -1.19 -28.04
C SER A 278 -1.19 -2.10 -27.32
N SER A 279 -2.46 -1.71 -27.26
CA SER A 279 -3.57 -2.65 -26.99
C SER A 279 -4.98 -2.12 -27.31
N ALA A 280 -5.18 -0.93 -27.85
CA ALA A 280 -6.54 -0.40 -28.08
C ALA A 280 -7.07 -0.55 -29.52
N ALA A 281 -6.31 -1.16 -30.45
CA ALA A 281 -6.66 -1.18 -31.86
C ALA A 281 -6.48 -2.56 -32.53
N VAL A 282 -6.96 -3.64 -31.91
CA VAL A 282 -7.27 -4.89 -32.63
C VAL A 282 -8.49 -5.55 -32.00
N GLU A 283 -9.69 -4.98 -32.23
CA GLU A 283 -10.95 -5.74 -32.30
C GLU A 283 -12.07 -4.84 -32.85
N THR A 284 -11.90 -4.40 -34.10
CA THR A 284 -13.01 -3.94 -34.93
C THR A 284 -12.82 -4.48 -36.33
N GLU A 285 -13.03 -5.78 -36.48
CA GLU A 285 -13.57 -6.28 -37.75
C GLU A 285 -14.76 -7.19 -37.48
N ALA A 286 -15.91 -6.62 -37.81
CA ALA A 286 -17.23 -7.20 -37.74
C ALA A 286 -17.31 -8.49 -38.56
N ASN A 287 -18.04 -9.48 -38.03
CA ASN A 287 -18.70 -10.45 -38.88
C ASN A 287 -20.18 -10.54 -38.45
N PRO A 288 -21.14 -10.26 -39.35
CA PRO A 288 -22.54 -10.16 -38.98
C PRO A 288 -23.14 -11.55 -38.75
N MET A 289 -24.01 -11.63 -37.73
CA MET A 289 -24.98 -12.70 -37.56
C MET A 289 -25.83 -12.90 -38.83
N PRO A 290 -26.26 -14.13 -39.10
CA PRO A 290 -27.60 -14.38 -39.60
C PRO A 290 -28.49 -14.94 -38.50
N ALA A 291 -29.70 -14.38 -38.43
CA ALA A 291 -30.76 -14.76 -37.52
C ALA A 291 -31.43 -16.09 -37.90
N SER A 292 -31.78 -16.83 -36.84
CA SER A 292 -32.91 -17.76 -36.63
C SER A 292 -33.40 -18.70 -37.74
N SER A 293 -33.46 -20.00 -37.40
CA SER A 293 -34.68 -20.79 -37.62
C SER A 293 -34.80 -22.01 -36.69
N GLN A 294 -35.85 -21.96 -35.86
CA GLN A 294 -36.78 -23.03 -35.49
C GLN A 294 -36.38 -24.20 -34.57
N ALA A 295 -37.24 -24.34 -33.56
CA ALA A 295 -37.47 -25.49 -32.71
C ALA A 295 -37.98 -26.71 -33.49
N GLN A 296 -37.64 -27.91 -33.02
CA GLN A 296 -38.60 -29.01 -32.80
C GLN A 296 -37.96 -30.21 -32.07
N SER A 297 -38.70 -30.69 -31.07
CA SER A 297 -38.78 -32.02 -30.46
C SER A 297 -37.90 -33.16 -31.00
N ASN A 298 -37.29 -33.94 -30.09
CA ASN A 298 -37.74 -35.30 -29.80
C ASN A 298 -36.99 -35.96 -28.62
N SER A 299 -37.76 -36.74 -27.88
CA SER A 299 -37.46 -37.76 -26.85
C SER A 299 -36.25 -38.66 -27.10
N PHE A 300 -35.47 -38.96 -26.05
CA PHE A 300 -35.46 -40.23 -25.29
C PHE A 300 -34.62 -40.07 -24.02
#